data_AF-F8W0F5-F1
#
_entry.id   AF-F8W0F5-F1
#
_cell.length_a   1.000
_cell.length_b   1.000
_cell.length_c   1.000
_cell.angle_alpha   90.00
_cell.angle_beta   90.00
_cell.angle_gamma   90.00
#
_symmetry.space_group_name_H-M   'P 1'
#
loop_
_entity.id
_entity.type
_entity.pdbx_description
1 polymer ?
#
loop_
_entity_poly.entity_id
_entity_poly.type
_entity_poly.pdbx_seq_one_letter_code
_entity_poly.pdbx_strand_id
1 'polypeptide(L)'
;MNESKPGDSQNLACVFCRKHDDCPNKYGEKKTKEKWNLTVHYYCLLMSSGIWQRGKEEEGVYGFLIEDIRKEVNRASKLKCCVCKKNGASIGCVAPRCKRSYHFPCGLQRECIFQFTGNFASFCWDHRPVQIITSNNYRESLPCTICLEFIEPIPSYNILRSPCCKNAWFHRDCLQ
;
A
#
# COMPACT_ATOMS: atom_id res chain seq x y z
N MET A 1 -16.61 33.01 29.63
CA MET A 1 -16.03 31.65 29.62
C MET A 1 -15.96 31.23 28.16
N ASN A 2 -14.79 31.35 27.53
CA ASN A 2 -14.58 30.92 26.14
C ASN A 2 -14.11 29.47 26.18
N GLU A 3 -14.99 28.55 25.81
CA GLU A 3 -14.60 27.18 25.53
C GLU A 3 -13.84 27.14 24.21
N SER A 4 -12.56 26.79 24.29
CA SER A 4 -11.66 26.54 23.18
C SER A 4 -12.17 25.36 22.34
N LYS A 5 -12.42 25.62 21.05
CA LYS A 5 -12.71 24.59 20.03
C LYS A 5 -11.53 23.61 19.91
N PRO A 6 -11.77 22.29 19.79
CA PRO A 6 -10.72 21.33 19.47
C PRO A 6 -10.16 21.60 18.07
N GLY A 7 -8.83 21.56 17.95
CA GLY A 7 -8.07 22.00 16.79
C GLY A 7 -8.53 21.37 15.48
N ASP A 8 -8.80 22.23 14.51
CA ASP A 8 -9.04 21.91 13.11
C ASP A 8 -7.81 21.14 12.59
N SER A 9 -7.93 19.82 12.42
CA SER A 9 -6.90 19.01 11.79
C SER A 9 -6.79 19.47 10.35
N GLN A 10 -5.86 20.40 10.09
CA GLN A 10 -5.58 20.91 8.76
C GLN A 10 -5.51 19.71 7.81
N ASN A 11 -6.36 19.70 6.79
CA ASN A 11 -6.44 18.64 5.81
C ASN A 11 -5.17 18.65 4.95
N LEU A 12 -4.04 18.22 5.51
CA LEU A 12 -2.73 18.25 4.87
C LEU A 12 -2.59 17.05 3.95
N ALA A 13 -1.98 17.26 2.77
CA ALA A 13 -1.74 16.18 1.82
C ALA A 13 -0.54 15.32 2.26
N CYS A 14 -0.62 14.02 2.01
CA CYS A 14 0.53 13.13 2.15
C CYS A 14 1.65 13.55 1.19
N VAL A 15 2.89 13.68 1.68
CA VAL A 15 4.03 14.15 0.87
C VAL A 15 4.42 13.21 -0.27
N PHE A 16 4.07 11.92 -0.17
CA PHE A 16 4.33 10.91 -1.20
C PHE A 16 3.26 10.92 -2.29
N CYS A 17 1.99 10.68 -1.92
CA CYS A 17 0.91 10.49 -2.90
C CYS A 17 0.12 11.77 -3.23
N ARG A 18 0.34 12.85 -2.48
CA ARG A 18 -0.34 14.15 -2.62
C ARG A 18 -1.86 14.10 -2.43
N LYS A 19 -2.38 13.02 -1.84
CA LYS A 19 -3.79 12.90 -1.46
C LYS A 19 -4.04 13.44 -0.06
N HIS A 20 -5.22 14.03 0.09
CA HIS A 20 -5.77 14.54 1.34
C HIS A 20 -6.57 13.47 2.09
N ASP A 21 -7.12 12.50 1.37
CA ASP A 21 -7.91 11.38 1.88
C ASP A 21 -7.29 10.77 3.15
N ASP A 22 -8.04 10.68 4.25
CA ASP A 22 -7.65 9.91 5.44
C ASP A 22 -8.48 8.63 5.48
N CYS A 23 -7.93 7.55 4.93
CA CYS A 23 -8.59 6.26 4.85
C CYS A 23 -7.60 5.18 5.33
N PRO A 24 -7.54 4.94 6.66
CA PRO A 24 -6.57 4.02 7.25
C PRO A 24 -6.62 2.61 6.65
N ASN A 25 -7.83 2.10 6.35
CA ASN A 25 -8.00 0.79 5.72
C ASN A 25 -7.38 0.71 4.31
N LYS A 26 -7.29 1.83 3.59
CA LYS A 26 -6.74 1.85 2.23
C LYS A 26 -5.28 2.25 2.19
N TYR A 27 -4.85 3.22 3.01
CA TYR A 27 -3.53 3.84 2.88
C TYR A 27 -2.66 3.69 4.14
N GLY A 28 -3.15 2.98 5.16
CA GLY A 28 -2.58 2.97 6.49
C GLY A 28 -2.84 4.28 7.23
N GLU A 29 -2.53 4.31 8.52
CA GLU A 29 -2.74 5.50 9.35
C GLU A 29 -2.06 6.74 8.75
N LYS A 30 -2.78 7.86 8.71
CA LYS A 30 -2.22 9.14 8.28
C LYS A 30 -1.60 9.85 9.48
N LYS A 31 -0.29 10.09 9.43
CA LYS A 31 0.46 10.77 10.50
C LYS A 31 0.91 12.15 10.07
N THR A 32 0.65 13.14 10.91
CA THR A 32 1.15 14.51 10.77
C THR A 32 2.17 14.80 11.87
N LYS A 33 3.34 15.33 11.49
CA LYS A 33 4.41 15.77 12.38
C LYS A 33 4.59 17.28 12.20
N GLU A 34 3.83 18.06 12.96
CA GLU A 34 3.74 19.52 12.83
C GLU A 34 5.11 20.21 12.92
N LYS A 35 5.94 19.81 13.88
CA LYS A 35 7.34 20.30 14.05
C LYS A 35 8.14 20.28 12.74
N TRP A 36 7.85 19.36 11.85
CA TRP A 36 8.59 19.14 10.60
C TRP A 36 7.79 19.46 9.34
N ASN A 37 6.55 19.96 9.49
CA ASN A 37 5.57 20.17 8.43
C ASN A 37 5.47 18.97 7.47
N LEU A 38 5.29 17.78 8.05
CA LEU A 38 5.33 16.51 7.33
C LEU A 38 4.05 15.73 7.60
N THR A 39 3.30 15.40 6.55
CA THR A 39 2.15 14.49 6.62
C THR A 39 2.38 13.30 5.70
N VAL A 40 2.16 12.09 6.19
CA VAL A 40 2.39 10.84 5.45
C VAL A 40 1.25 9.86 5.70
N HIS A 41 0.87 9.11 4.67
CA HIS A 41 0.16 7.84 4.86
C HIS A 41 1.17 6.75 5.17
N TYR A 42 0.89 5.93 6.18
CA TYR A 42 1.83 4.90 6.62
C TYR A 42 2.21 3.94 5.49
N TYR A 43 1.27 3.45 4.67
CA TYR A 43 1.62 2.54 3.58
C TYR A 43 2.33 3.22 2.41
N CYS A 44 2.15 4.54 2.22
CA CYS A 44 2.97 5.28 1.24
C CYS A 44 4.44 5.37 1.67
N LEU A 45 4.68 5.51 2.98
CA LEU A 45 6.01 5.54 3.58
C LEU A 45 6.64 4.14 3.61
N LEU A 46 5.91 3.16 4.16
CA LEU A 46 6.37 1.80 4.37
C LEU A 46 6.77 1.10 3.07
N MET A 47 6.01 1.30 1.99
CA MET A 47 6.26 0.63 0.70
C MET A 47 7.24 1.39 -0.20
N SER A 48 7.79 2.51 0.26
CA SER A 48 8.69 3.34 -0.52
C SER A 48 10.05 2.65 -0.73
N SER A 49 10.55 2.58 -1.96
CA SER A 49 11.65 1.67 -2.31
C SER A 49 13.05 2.11 -1.84
N GLY A 50 13.23 3.36 -1.40
CA GLY A 50 14.54 3.92 -1.06
C GLY A 50 14.69 4.33 0.40
N ILE A 51 13.88 3.77 1.31
CA ILE A 51 13.89 4.12 2.72
C ILE A 51 13.92 2.87 3.62
N TRP A 52 14.54 3.00 4.79
CA TRP A 52 14.71 1.94 5.77
C TRP A 52 14.31 2.43 7.16
N GLN A 53 13.67 1.57 7.95
CA GLN A 53 13.38 1.83 9.37
C GLN A 53 14.67 1.57 10.16
N ARG A 54 15.33 2.64 10.60
CA ARG A 54 16.59 2.55 11.38
C ARG A 54 16.54 3.27 12.72
N GLY A 55 15.48 4.04 12.99
CA GLY A 55 15.23 4.65 14.29
C GLY A 55 14.46 3.69 15.21
N LYS A 56 14.25 4.12 16.45
CA LYS A 56 13.34 3.44 17.39
C LYS A 56 11.89 3.76 17.06
N GLU A 57 10.95 2.95 17.53
CA GLU A 57 9.52 3.07 17.19
C GLU A 57 8.94 4.47 17.46
N GLU A 58 9.36 5.10 18.55
CA GLU A 58 8.95 6.44 18.97
C GLU A 58 9.59 7.58 18.14
N GLU A 59 10.66 7.29 17.39
CA GLU A 59 11.39 8.27 16.60
C GLU A 59 10.77 8.50 15.23
N GLY A 60 10.73 9.77 14.81
CA GLY A 60 10.20 10.15 13.50
C GLY A 60 8.76 9.70 13.29
N VAL A 61 8.54 8.80 12.33
CA VAL A 61 7.25 8.15 12.06
C VAL A 61 7.48 6.63 12.12
N TYR A 62 7.17 5.97 13.24
CA TYR A 62 7.38 4.52 13.42
C TYR A 62 8.82 4.07 13.11
N GLY A 63 9.83 4.76 13.65
CA GLY A 63 11.24 4.46 13.38
C GLY A 63 11.76 4.88 12.00
N PHE A 64 10.93 5.45 11.13
CA PHE A 64 11.40 6.19 9.96
C PHE A 64 11.83 7.60 10.37
N LEU A 65 13.14 7.85 10.35
CA LEU A 65 13.70 9.14 10.71
C LEU A 65 13.31 10.22 9.68
N ILE A 66 12.98 11.41 10.17
CA ILE A 66 12.46 12.53 9.35
C ILE A 66 13.40 12.89 8.19
N GLU A 67 14.70 12.86 8.43
CA GLU A 67 15.73 13.10 7.41
C GLU A 67 15.67 12.09 6.26
N ASP A 68 15.41 10.81 6.56
CA ASP A 68 15.34 9.76 5.55
C ASP A 68 14.02 9.82 4.78
N ILE A 69 12.92 10.19 5.46
CA ILE A 69 11.65 10.49 4.78
C ILE A 69 11.86 11.63 3.76
N ARG A 70 12.54 12.71 4.15
CA ARG A 70 12.82 13.84 3.25
C ARG A 70 13.72 13.45 2.09
N LYS A 71 14.79 12.68 2.33
CA LYS A 71 15.66 12.14 1.27
C LYS A 71 14.84 11.30 0.28
N GLU A 72 13.95 10.46 0.79
CA GLU A 72 13.13 9.57 -0.04
C GLU A 72 12.08 10.35 -0.84
N VAL A 73 11.44 11.36 -0.26
CA VAL A 73 10.55 12.29 -0.98
C VAL A 73 11.32 13.00 -2.10
N ASN A 74 12.56 13.45 -1.85
CA ASN A 74 13.41 14.09 -2.85
C ASN A 74 13.87 13.13 -3.95
N ARG A 75 14.07 11.84 -3.65
CA ARG A 75 14.33 10.82 -4.67
C ARG A 75 13.08 10.59 -5.52
N ALA A 76 11.94 10.38 -4.87
CA ALA A 76 10.67 10.11 -5.52
C ALA A 76 10.17 11.27 -6.40
N SER A 77 10.51 12.53 -6.05
CA SER A 77 10.14 13.71 -6.85
C SER A 77 10.73 13.71 -8.26
N LYS A 78 11.78 12.92 -8.51
CA LYS A 78 12.39 12.73 -9.83
C LYS A 78 11.73 11.60 -10.64
N LEU A 79 10.85 10.82 -10.01
CA LEU A 79 10.21 9.65 -10.61
C LEU A 79 8.76 9.96 -10.99
N LYS A 80 8.41 9.64 -12.24
CA LYS A 80 7.07 9.86 -12.80
C LYS A 80 6.21 8.61 -12.63
N CYS A 81 5.04 8.76 -12.01
CA CYS A 81 4.08 7.69 -11.82
C CYS A 81 3.58 7.16 -13.18
N CYS A 82 3.71 5.86 -13.41
CA CYS A 82 3.26 5.23 -14.66
C CYS A 82 1.73 5.27 -14.84
N VAL A 83 0.98 5.51 -13.76
CA VAL A 83 -0.49 5.56 -13.75
C VAL A 83 -0.99 6.98 -13.98
N CYS A 84 -0.74 7.90 -13.04
CA CYS A 84 -1.28 9.27 -13.09
C CYS A 84 -0.37 10.28 -13.79
N LYS A 85 0.84 9.87 -14.23
CA LYS A 85 1.85 10.69 -14.93
C LYS A 85 2.42 11.88 -14.15
N LYS A 86 2.08 12.03 -12.86
CA LYS A 86 2.66 13.02 -11.94
C LYS A 86 3.93 12.50 -11.25
N ASN A 87 4.79 13.41 -10.79
CA ASN A 87 6.01 13.07 -10.05
C ASN A 87 5.71 12.63 -8.60
N GLY A 88 6.69 12.06 -7.91
CA GLY A 88 6.56 11.57 -6.52
C GLY A 88 6.32 10.07 -6.42
N ALA A 89 6.51 9.32 -7.51
CA ALA A 89 6.26 7.88 -7.58
C ALA A 89 7.34 7.10 -6.84
N SER A 90 7.18 6.96 -5.53
CA SER A 90 8.22 6.47 -4.63
C SER A 90 8.37 4.94 -4.63
N ILE A 91 7.37 4.21 -5.13
CA ILE A 91 7.33 2.75 -5.15
C ILE A 91 7.69 2.25 -6.54
N GLY A 92 8.69 1.39 -6.63
CA GLY A 92 9.11 0.70 -7.85
C GLY A 92 8.66 -0.77 -7.87
N CYS A 93 8.43 -1.29 -9.07
CA CYS A 93 8.26 -2.73 -9.25
C CYS A 93 9.60 -3.47 -9.05
N VAL A 94 9.58 -4.55 -8.27
CA VAL A 94 10.79 -5.36 -7.97
C VAL A 94 11.25 -6.24 -9.14
N ALA A 95 10.39 -6.47 -10.14
CA ALA A 95 10.70 -7.36 -11.24
C ALA A 95 11.96 -6.89 -12.00
N PRO A 96 12.90 -7.81 -12.34
CA PRO A 96 14.12 -7.45 -13.03
C PRO A 96 13.86 -6.63 -14.29
N ARG A 97 14.63 -5.54 -14.47
CA ARG A 97 14.56 -4.60 -15.61
C ARG A 97 13.24 -3.82 -15.74
N CYS A 98 12.25 -4.03 -14.86
CA CYS A 98 11.05 -3.21 -14.82
C CYS A 98 11.39 -1.81 -14.31
N LYS A 99 11.02 -0.79 -15.09
CA LYS A 99 11.26 0.63 -14.72
C LYS A 99 10.01 1.33 -14.20
N ARG A 100 8.92 0.58 -13.96
CA ARG A 100 7.66 1.16 -13.52
C ARG A 100 7.76 1.61 -12.07
N SER A 101 7.42 2.87 -11.84
CA SER A 101 7.17 3.41 -10.52
C SER A 101 5.77 4.01 -10.42
N TYR A 102 5.21 4.01 -9.22
CA TYR A 102 3.87 4.50 -8.95
C TYR A 102 3.74 5.01 -7.52
N HIS A 103 2.71 5.84 -7.28
CA HIS A 103 2.25 6.13 -5.92
C HIS A 103 1.52 4.90 -5.37
N PHE A 104 1.51 4.71 -4.06
CA PHE A 104 0.76 3.61 -3.43
C PHE A 104 -0.72 3.58 -3.86
N PRO A 105 -1.50 4.68 -3.78
CA PRO A 105 -2.91 4.68 -4.20
C PRO A 105 -3.10 4.40 -5.70
N CYS A 106 -2.16 4.85 -6.53
CA CYS A 106 -2.17 4.56 -7.96
C CYS A 106 -1.90 3.09 -8.26
N GLY A 107 -1.03 2.45 -7.47
CA GLY A 107 -0.78 1.02 -7.56
C GLY A 107 -2.02 0.21 -7.19
N LEU A 108 -2.71 0.56 -6.09
CA LEU A 108 -3.98 -0.07 -5.71
C LEU A 108 -5.02 0.02 -6.84
N GLN A 109 -5.19 1.21 -7.44
CA GLN A 109 -6.12 1.41 -8.57
C GLN A 109 -5.78 0.53 -9.79
N ARG A 110 -4.50 0.19 -9.97
CA ARG A 110 -4.03 -0.65 -11.07
C ARG A 110 -3.80 -2.09 -10.66
N GLU A 111 -4.29 -2.53 -9.50
CA GLU A 111 -4.12 -3.92 -9.05
C GLU A 111 -2.64 -4.33 -8.89
N CYS A 112 -1.77 -3.40 -8.52
CA CYS A 112 -0.42 -3.74 -8.08
C CYS A 112 -0.49 -4.56 -6.78
N ILE A 113 0.46 -5.48 -6.60
CA ILE A 113 0.60 -6.23 -5.34
C ILE A 113 1.69 -5.61 -4.49
N PHE A 114 1.36 -5.36 -3.22
CA PHE A 114 2.28 -4.90 -2.18
C PHE A 114 2.41 -6.02 -1.13
N GLN A 115 3.62 -6.50 -0.90
CA GLN A 115 3.89 -7.49 0.14
C GLN A 115 4.30 -6.77 1.42
N PHE A 116 3.61 -7.01 2.53
CA PHE A 116 3.92 -6.43 3.85
C PHE A 116 4.82 -7.33 4.70
N THR A 117 5.54 -8.25 4.06
CA THR A 117 6.42 -9.22 4.70
C THR A 117 7.77 -9.28 3.97
N GLY A 118 8.79 -9.79 4.67
CA GLY A 118 10.14 -9.92 4.12
C GLY A 118 10.71 -8.58 3.67
N ASN A 119 11.09 -8.49 2.40
CA ASN A 119 11.72 -7.30 1.81
C ASN A 119 10.73 -6.25 1.26
N PHE A 120 9.45 -6.32 1.66
CA PHE A 120 8.40 -5.38 1.24
C PHE A 120 8.27 -5.22 -0.28
N ALA A 121 8.37 -6.33 -1.02
CA ALA A 121 8.38 -6.30 -2.47
C ALA A 121 7.05 -5.77 -3.05
N SER A 122 7.17 -4.93 -4.07
CA SER A 122 6.04 -4.38 -4.82
C SER A 122 6.08 -4.83 -6.27
N PHE A 123 4.94 -5.27 -6.81
CA PHE A 123 4.82 -5.75 -8.19
C PHE A 123 3.82 -4.90 -8.96
N CYS A 124 4.20 -4.41 -10.14
CA CYS A 124 3.26 -3.73 -11.02
C CYS A 124 2.25 -4.72 -11.61
N TRP A 125 1.18 -4.20 -12.18
CA TRP A 125 0.13 -5.02 -12.80
C TRP A 125 0.65 -6.07 -13.80
N ASP A 126 1.70 -5.79 -14.59
CA ASP A 126 2.23 -6.81 -15.53
C ASP A 126 3.09 -7.90 -14.87
N HIS A 127 3.60 -7.65 -13.66
CA HIS A 127 4.54 -8.56 -12.98
C HIS A 127 3.99 -9.06 -11.64
N ARG A 128 2.71 -8.80 -11.35
CA ARG A 128 2.07 -9.26 -10.13
C ARG A 128 1.99 -10.79 -10.14
N PRO A 129 2.30 -11.47 -9.03
CA PRO A 129 2.14 -12.91 -8.97
C PRO A 129 0.68 -13.30 -9.21
N VAL A 130 0.48 -14.31 -10.04
CA VAL A 130 -0.84 -14.91 -10.33
C VAL A 130 -0.81 -16.36 -9.87
N GLN A 131 -1.84 -16.78 -9.15
CA GLN A 131 -1.96 -18.18 -8.73
C GLN A 131 -2.39 -19.02 -9.94
N ILE A 132 -1.49 -19.91 -10.38
CA ILE A 132 -1.81 -20.90 -11.40
C ILE A 132 -2.38 -22.12 -10.68
N ILE A 133 -3.65 -22.41 -10.93
CA ILE A 133 -4.35 -23.55 -10.33
C ILE A 133 -4.88 -24.40 -11.47
N THR A 134 -4.64 -25.72 -11.42
CA THR A 134 -5.30 -26.67 -12.31
C THR A 134 -6.81 -26.53 -12.15
N SER A 135 -7.53 -26.40 -13.27
CA SER A 135 -8.99 -26.25 -13.31
C SER A 135 -9.66 -27.17 -12.31
N ASN A 136 -10.22 -26.60 -11.23
CA ASN A 136 -11.04 -27.37 -10.31
C ASN A 136 -12.48 -27.31 -10.80
N ASN A 137 -13.17 -28.45 -10.75
CA ASN A 137 -14.59 -28.59 -11.10
C ASN A 137 -15.52 -28.01 -10.02
N TYR A 138 -15.22 -26.83 -9.46
CA TYR A 138 -16.16 -26.16 -8.58
C TYR A 138 -17.36 -25.72 -9.41
N ARG A 139 -18.53 -26.29 -9.12
CA ARG A 139 -19.80 -25.95 -9.79
C ARG A 139 -20.58 -24.87 -9.05
N GLU A 140 -20.12 -24.46 -7.86
CA GLU A 140 -20.83 -23.61 -6.92
C GLU A 140 -19.92 -22.54 -6.33
N SER A 141 -20.51 -21.43 -5.87
CA SER A 141 -19.81 -20.39 -5.12
C SER A 141 -19.38 -20.91 -3.75
N LEU A 142 -18.25 -20.41 -3.26
CA LEU A 142 -17.70 -20.79 -1.94
C LEU A 142 -17.64 -19.55 -1.05
N PRO A 143 -17.79 -19.68 0.29
CA PRO A 143 -17.62 -18.55 1.18
C PRO A 143 -16.14 -18.18 1.32
N CYS A 144 -15.85 -16.88 1.34
CA CYS A 144 -14.59 -16.36 1.85
C CYS A 144 -14.42 -16.83 3.30
N THR A 145 -13.28 -17.43 3.65
CA THR A 145 -13.07 -18.01 4.98
C THR A 145 -12.98 -16.96 6.10
N ILE A 146 -12.88 -15.67 5.76
CA ILE A 146 -12.77 -14.56 6.74
C ILE A 146 -14.10 -13.82 6.91
N CYS A 147 -14.67 -13.29 5.81
CA CYS A 147 -15.91 -12.51 5.90
C CYS A 147 -17.18 -13.34 5.67
N LEU A 148 -17.07 -14.61 5.26
CA LEU A 148 -18.17 -15.53 4.95
C LEU A 148 -19.06 -15.11 3.77
N GLU A 149 -18.72 -14.03 3.05
CA GLU A 149 -19.39 -13.66 1.80
C GLU A 149 -19.01 -14.62 0.66
N PHE A 150 -19.94 -14.88 -0.25
CA PHE A 150 -19.75 -15.81 -1.36
C PHE A 150 -18.84 -15.24 -2.45
N ILE A 151 -17.98 -16.10 -2.98
CA ILE A 151 -17.06 -15.81 -4.06
C ILE A 151 -17.13 -16.89 -5.14
N GLU A 152 -16.83 -16.49 -6.37
CA GLU A 152 -16.51 -17.44 -7.43
C GLU A 152 -15.09 -17.97 -7.20
N PRO A 153 -14.87 -19.29 -7.08
CA PRO A 153 -13.56 -19.87 -6.78
C PRO A 153 -12.65 -19.91 -8.01
N ILE A 154 -12.49 -18.75 -8.64
CA ILE A 154 -11.64 -18.50 -9.80
C ILE A 154 -10.52 -17.57 -9.33
N PRO A 155 -9.25 -18.01 -9.37
CA PRO A 155 -8.14 -17.18 -8.97
C PRO A 155 -8.09 -15.90 -9.79
N SER A 156 -8.03 -14.77 -9.11
CA SER A 156 -7.98 -13.46 -9.74
C SER A 156 -7.14 -12.52 -8.88
N TYR A 157 -7.08 -11.23 -9.23
CA TYR A 157 -6.47 -10.26 -8.34
C TYR A 157 -7.20 -10.23 -6.98
N ASN A 158 -8.53 -10.22 -6.98
CA ASN A 158 -9.34 -10.10 -5.77
C ASN A 158 -9.57 -11.42 -5.04
N ILE A 159 -9.42 -12.56 -5.72
CA ILE A 159 -9.75 -13.88 -5.16
C ILE A 159 -8.50 -14.74 -5.06
N LEU A 160 -8.21 -15.19 -3.83
CA LEU A 160 -7.04 -15.97 -3.48
C LEU A 160 -7.44 -17.34 -2.94
N ARG A 161 -6.65 -18.36 -3.26
CA ARG A 161 -6.74 -19.70 -2.65
C ARG A 161 -5.56 -19.93 -1.73
N SER A 162 -5.80 -20.59 -0.59
CA SER A 162 -4.71 -21.07 0.26
C SER A 162 -3.82 -22.09 -0.49
N PRO A 163 -2.48 -22.01 -0.38
CA PRO A 163 -1.58 -23.01 -0.93
C PRO A 163 -1.58 -24.32 -0.14
N CYS A 164 -1.98 -24.31 1.14
CA CYS A 164 -1.91 -25.49 2.02
C CYS A 164 -3.26 -26.15 2.31
N CYS A 165 -4.35 -25.37 2.34
CA CYS A 165 -5.67 -25.88 2.70
C CYS A 165 -6.52 -26.15 1.46
N LYS A 166 -6.93 -27.42 1.26
CA LYS A 166 -7.87 -27.80 0.21
C LYS A 166 -9.23 -27.15 0.52
N ASN A 167 -9.64 -26.15 -0.29
CA ASN A 167 -10.90 -25.39 -0.21
C ASN A 167 -10.92 -24.10 0.64
N ALA A 168 -9.79 -23.61 1.13
CA ALA A 168 -9.77 -22.28 1.75
C ALA A 168 -9.58 -21.19 0.68
N TRP A 169 -10.55 -20.28 0.59
CA TRP A 169 -10.59 -19.18 -0.37
C TRP A 169 -10.88 -17.85 0.33
N PHE A 170 -10.38 -16.77 -0.24
CA PHE A 170 -10.37 -15.46 0.40
C PHE A 170 -10.54 -14.33 -0.62
N HIS A 171 -11.26 -13.29 -0.22
CA HIS A 171 -11.02 -11.97 -0.78
C HIS A 171 -9.60 -11.53 -0.39
N ARG A 172 -8.86 -10.93 -1.33
CA ARG A 172 -7.55 -10.32 -1.05
C ARG A 172 -7.67 -9.30 0.08
N ASP A 173 -8.68 -8.44 0.01
CA ASP A 173 -8.92 -7.37 0.99
C ASP A 173 -9.29 -7.91 2.38
N CYS A 174 -9.69 -9.18 2.50
CA CYS A 174 -9.88 -9.81 3.81
C CYS A 174 -8.57 -10.34 4.42
N LEU A 175 -7.56 -10.61 3.60
CA LEU A 175 -6.25 -11.13 4.03
C LEU A 175 -5.20 -10.04 4.24
N GLN A 176 -5.37 -8.88 3.60
CA GLN A 176 -4.37 -7.80 3.56
C GLN A 176 -4.89 -6.49 4.12
#